data_AF-A0A395YKA9-F1
#
_entry.id   AF-A0A395YKA9-F1
#
_cell.length_a   1.000
_cell.length_b   1.000
_cell.length_c   1.000
_cell.angle_alpha   90.00
_cell.angle_beta   90.00
_cell.angle_gamma   90.00
#
_symmetry.space_group_name_H-M   'P 1'
#
loop_
_entity.id
_entity.type
_entity.pdbx_description
1 polymer ?
#
loop_
_entity_poly.entity_id
_entity_poly.type
_entity_poly.pdbx_seq_one_letter_code
_entity_poly.pdbx_strand_id
1 'polypeptide(L)'
;MARRLDDGKGVDLFIVNADWVKQLNSKGYFYDLSEQPVFQRLNAAARQQAVVDGTVYCIPTNMTAYGLYVNVGLLRQYGLKPPQNADEFLHCCQVLKENGITPVSINRWYAMTTIAMARGLYPVYQAENTEEIIAGLNDGSIKISDYMLEGFRFFNELIEKGYYGDGLTAEEVDTVKANTSDWEAFRTEKTAFAVFPSGKEADIKKNGS
;
A
#
# COMPACT_ATOMS: atom_id res chain seq x y z
N MET A 1 -7.80 22.01 8.92
CA MET A 1 -8.54 21.37 10.03
C MET A 1 -8.07 21.89 11.38
N ALA A 2 -6.79 21.70 11.75
CA ALA A 2 -6.22 22.14 13.04
C ALA A 2 -6.61 23.57 13.43
N ARG A 3 -6.41 24.56 12.54
CA ARG A 3 -6.80 25.96 12.79
C ARG A 3 -8.28 26.17 13.15
N ARG A 4 -9.21 25.37 12.60
CA ARG A 4 -10.64 25.46 12.93
C ARG A 4 -10.95 24.92 14.33
N LEU A 5 -10.23 23.88 14.74
CA LEU A 5 -10.31 23.31 16.10
C LEU A 5 -9.66 24.25 17.12
N ASP A 6 -8.51 24.84 16.77
CA ASP A 6 -7.82 25.85 17.60
C ASP A 6 -8.70 27.10 17.79
N ASP A 7 -9.45 27.53 16.77
CA ASP A 7 -10.36 28.68 16.82
C ASP A 7 -11.71 28.38 17.53
N GLY A 8 -11.89 27.19 18.11
CA GLY A 8 -13.10 26.80 18.85
C GLY A 8 -14.38 26.73 18.00
N LYS A 9 -14.25 26.65 16.66
CA LYS A 9 -15.41 26.54 15.78
C LYS A 9 -15.93 25.11 15.82
N GLY A 10 -17.13 24.92 16.36
CA GLY A 10 -17.81 23.64 16.53
C GLY A 10 -17.76 22.75 15.28
N VAL A 11 -16.88 21.75 15.32
CA VAL A 11 -16.87 20.65 14.37
C VAL A 11 -17.18 19.39 15.17
N ASP A 12 -18.39 18.86 14.98
CA ASP A 12 -18.88 17.70 15.73
C ASP A 12 -18.31 16.38 15.21
N LEU A 13 -18.04 16.29 13.90
CA LEU A 13 -17.47 15.12 13.24
C LEU A 13 -16.51 15.53 12.13
N PHE A 14 -15.37 14.85 12.03
CA PHE A 14 -14.39 15.11 10.99
C PHE A 14 -13.61 13.85 10.60
N ILE A 15 -13.05 13.88 9.39
CA ILE A 15 -12.09 12.88 8.91
C ILE A 15 -10.69 13.38 9.26
N VAL A 16 -9.87 12.50 9.82
CA VAL A 16 -8.50 12.80 10.26
C VAL A 16 -7.51 11.91 9.50
N ASN A 17 -6.43 12.51 9.00
CA ASN A 17 -5.30 11.77 8.45
C ASN A 17 -4.44 11.22 9.60
N ALA A 18 -3.92 10.01 9.46
CA ALA A 18 -3.12 9.33 10.48
C ALA A 18 -2.00 10.21 11.06
N ASP A 19 -1.31 10.99 10.20
CA ASP A 19 -0.19 11.85 10.58
C ASP A 19 -0.56 12.94 11.62
N TRP A 20 -1.83 13.33 11.70
CA TRP A 20 -2.30 14.36 12.62
C TRP A 20 -2.86 13.78 13.93
N VAL A 21 -3.10 12.47 14.02
CA VAL A 21 -3.82 11.86 15.13
C VAL A 21 -3.10 12.12 16.46
N LYS A 22 -1.80 11.81 16.57
CA LYS A 22 -1.05 12.02 17.83
C LYS A 22 -1.06 13.49 18.28
N GLN A 23 -0.91 14.43 17.33
CA GLN A 23 -0.91 15.86 17.64
C GLN A 23 -2.29 16.37 18.09
N LEU A 24 -3.37 15.88 17.46
CA LEU A 24 -4.72 16.26 17.85
C LEU A 24 -5.12 15.61 19.19
N ASN A 25 -4.66 14.37 19.43
CA ASN A 25 -4.83 13.70 20.72
C ASN A 25 -4.12 14.45 21.85
N SER A 26 -2.87 14.87 21.65
CA SER A 26 -2.12 15.65 22.64
C SER A 26 -2.75 17.01 22.97
N LYS A 27 -3.62 17.52 22.10
CA LYS A 27 -4.42 18.74 22.30
C LYS A 27 -5.80 18.48 22.92
N GLY A 28 -6.17 17.22 23.16
CA GLY A 28 -7.47 16.84 23.72
C GLY A 28 -8.64 17.03 22.77
N TYR A 29 -8.41 17.00 21.45
CA TYR A 29 -9.47 17.25 20.46
C TYR A 29 -10.34 16.05 20.12
N PHE A 30 -10.05 14.88 20.69
CA PHE A 30 -10.86 13.69 20.49
C PHE A 30 -11.77 13.43 21.68
N TYR A 31 -13.02 13.10 21.36
CA TYR A 31 -13.96 12.53 22.31
C TYR A 31 -13.74 11.00 22.35
N ASP A 32 -13.67 10.41 23.54
CA ASP A 32 -13.47 8.98 23.68
C ASP A 32 -14.74 8.19 23.32
N LEU A 33 -14.63 7.32 22.32
CA LEU A 33 -15.73 6.52 21.78
C LEU A 33 -15.75 5.09 22.34
N SER A 34 -14.96 4.80 23.37
CA SER A 34 -14.84 3.47 24.01
C SER A 34 -16.19 2.89 24.46
N GLU A 35 -17.07 3.75 24.97
CA GLU A 35 -18.42 3.39 25.44
C GLU A 35 -19.45 3.22 24.30
N GLN A 36 -19.07 3.48 23.05
CA GLN A 36 -20.00 3.38 21.93
C GLN A 36 -20.25 1.90 21.55
N PRO A 37 -21.52 1.46 21.41
CA PRO A 37 -21.84 0.07 21.04
C PRO A 37 -21.22 -0.39 19.72
N VAL A 38 -20.98 0.54 18.79
CA VAL A 38 -20.34 0.25 17.51
C VAL A 38 -18.87 -0.12 17.67
N PHE A 39 -18.14 0.49 18.62
CA PHE A 39 -16.74 0.17 18.88
C PHE A 39 -16.58 -1.28 19.37
N GLN A 40 -17.49 -1.73 20.22
CA GLN A 40 -17.51 -3.10 20.75
C GLN A 40 -17.74 -4.16 19.67
N ARG A 41 -18.36 -3.78 18.54
CA ARG A 41 -18.64 -4.66 17.40
C ARG A 41 -17.51 -4.70 16.36
N LEU A 42 -16.52 -3.82 16.46
CA LEU A 42 -15.37 -3.82 15.56
C LEU A 42 -14.55 -5.10 15.72
N ASN A 43 -13.92 -5.57 14.64
CA ASN A 43 -12.95 -6.65 14.74
C ASN A 43 -11.65 -6.16 15.44
N ALA A 44 -10.78 -7.09 15.81
CA ALA A 44 -9.56 -6.76 16.57
C ALA A 44 -8.65 -5.75 15.84
N ALA A 45 -8.43 -5.92 14.54
CA ALA A 45 -7.59 -5.02 13.74
C ALA A 45 -8.17 -3.59 13.67
N ALA A 46 -9.48 -3.47 13.42
CA ALA A 46 -10.16 -2.18 13.39
C ALA A 46 -10.15 -1.49 14.76
N ARG A 47 -10.29 -2.24 15.87
CA ARG A 47 -10.15 -1.68 17.21
C ARG A 47 -8.75 -1.15 17.47
N GLN A 48 -7.71 -1.89 17.09
CA GLN A 48 -6.33 -1.44 17.27
C GLN A 48 -6.04 -0.14 16.53
N GLN A 49 -6.58 0.03 15.32
CA GLN A 49 -6.42 1.26 14.53
C GLN A 49 -7.26 2.44 15.04
N ALA A 50 -8.26 2.18 15.88
CA ALA A 50 -9.15 3.21 16.42
C ALA A 50 -8.63 3.84 17.73
N VAL A 51 -7.50 3.37 18.25
CA VAL A 51 -6.96 3.79 19.56
C VAL A 51 -5.66 4.56 19.39
N VAL A 52 -5.55 5.70 20.09
CA VAL A 52 -4.31 6.48 20.23
C VAL A 52 -4.08 6.79 21.69
N ASP A 53 -2.94 6.37 22.25
CA ASP A 53 -2.57 6.57 23.65
C ASP A 53 -3.69 6.25 24.67
N GLY A 54 -4.47 5.20 24.38
CA GLY A 54 -5.61 4.75 25.21
C GLY A 54 -6.97 5.39 24.87
N THR A 55 -7.00 6.44 24.06
CA THR A 55 -8.25 7.10 23.61
C THR A 55 -8.81 6.41 22.36
N VAL A 56 -10.08 5.97 22.38
CA VAL A 56 -10.78 5.50 21.17
C VAL A 56 -11.26 6.72 20.38
N TYR A 57 -10.45 7.17 19.42
CA TYR A 57 -10.62 8.47 18.78
C TYR A 57 -11.48 8.44 17.50
N CYS A 58 -11.72 7.25 16.92
CA CYS A 58 -12.50 7.13 15.69
C CYS A 58 -13.26 5.80 15.60
N ILE A 59 -14.23 5.74 14.67
CA ILE A 59 -14.84 4.50 14.21
C ILE A 59 -14.41 4.29 12.76
N PRO A 60 -13.50 3.34 12.46
CA PRO A 60 -13.09 3.04 11.10
C PRO A 60 -14.27 2.54 10.27
N THR A 61 -14.53 3.16 9.12
CA THR A 61 -15.62 2.77 8.22
C THR A 61 -15.14 1.86 7.09
N ASN A 62 -13.89 2.00 6.68
CA ASN A 62 -13.23 1.15 5.70
C ASN A 62 -11.76 0.92 6.09
N MET A 63 -11.21 -0.17 5.60
CA MET A 63 -9.78 -0.46 5.65
C MET A 63 -9.34 -0.77 4.23
N THR A 64 -8.29 -0.10 3.77
CA THR A 64 -7.74 -0.30 2.43
C THR A 64 -6.42 -1.05 2.55
N ALA A 65 -6.31 -2.18 1.86
CA ALA A 65 -5.04 -2.86 1.64
C ALA A 65 -4.58 -2.60 0.20
N TYR A 66 -3.29 -2.62 -0.07
CA TYR A 66 -2.75 -2.62 -1.44
C TYR A 66 -2.18 -3.99 -1.75
N GLY A 67 -2.54 -4.53 -2.91
CA GLY A 67 -2.11 -5.86 -3.33
C GLY A 67 -1.53 -5.86 -4.74
N LEU A 68 -0.70 -6.87 -5.02
CA LEU A 68 -0.24 -7.16 -6.38
C LEU A 68 -1.30 -7.97 -7.13
N TYR A 69 -1.85 -7.38 -8.17
CA TYR A 69 -2.79 -8.01 -9.08
C TYR A 69 -2.01 -8.65 -10.22
N VAL A 70 -2.44 -9.86 -10.59
CA VAL A 70 -1.74 -10.70 -11.56
C VAL A 70 -2.69 -11.04 -12.71
N ASN A 71 -2.28 -10.73 -13.94
CA ASN A 71 -2.97 -11.18 -15.13
C ASN A 71 -2.57 -12.64 -15.43
N VAL A 72 -3.33 -13.58 -14.86
CA VAL A 72 -3.08 -15.02 -15.01
C VAL A 72 -3.25 -15.48 -16.47
N GLY A 73 -4.12 -14.83 -17.25
CA GLY A 73 -4.31 -15.11 -18.67
C GLY A 73 -3.06 -14.80 -19.48
N LEU A 74 -2.52 -13.60 -19.29
CA LEU A 74 -1.28 -13.15 -19.94
C LEU A 74 -0.08 -14.03 -19.53
N LEU A 75 0.08 -14.35 -18.25
CA LEU A 75 1.15 -15.27 -17.80
C LEU A 75 1.06 -16.63 -18.49
N ARG A 76 -0.16 -17.18 -18.65
CA ARG A 76 -0.36 -18.49 -19.28
C ARG A 76 0.05 -18.50 -20.75
N GLN A 77 -0.11 -17.39 -21.48
CA GLN A 77 0.33 -17.29 -22.89
C GLN A 77 1.84 -17.52 -23.04
N TYR A 78 2.62 -17.21 -22.00
CA TYR A 78 4.08 -17.40 -21.96
C TYR A 78 4.50 -18.62 -21.11
N GLY A 79 3.57 -19.52 -20.77
CA GLY A 79 3.86 -20.71 -19.98
C GLY A 79 4.19 -20.45 -18.50
N LEU A 80 3.88 -19.24 -18.00
CA LEU A 80 4.18 -18.82 -16.63
C LEU A 80 2.99 -19.11 -15.69
N LYS A 81 3.32 -19.22 -14.40
CA LYS A 81 2.35 -19.31 -13.30
C LYS A 81 2.40 -18.06 -12.43
N PRO A 82 1.33 -17.73 -11.69
CA PRO A 82 1.37 -16.64 -10.72
C PRO A 82 2.49 -16.84 -9.69
N PRO A 83 3.40 -15.87 -9.51
CA PRO A 83 4.56 -16.02 -8.64
C PRO A 83 4.15 -16.06 -7.17
N GLN A 84 4.83 -16.90 -6.38
CA GLN A 84 4.62 -17.06 -4.94
C GLN A 84 5.73 -16.41 -4.10
N ASN A 85 6.81 -15.96 -4.73
CA ASN A 85 7.95 -15.33 -4.09
C ASN A 85 8.63 -14.34 -5.05
N ALA A 86 9.62 -13.61 -4.54
CA ALA A 86 10.34 -12.59 -5.31
C ALA A 86 11.10 -13.17 -6.51
N ASP A 87 11.70 -14.35 -6.38
CA ASP A 87 12.48 -14.98 -7.45
C ASP A 87 11.58 -15.42 -8.61
N GLU A 88 10.44 -16.04 -8.31
CA GLU A 88 9.41 -16.38 -9.29
C GLU A 88 8.83 -15.13 -9.97
N PHE A 89 8.66 -14.04 -9.21
CA PHE A 89 8.20 -12.76 -9.75
C PHE A 89 9.23 -12.17 -10.73
N LEU A 90 10.51 -12.16 -10.37
CA LEU A 90 11.60 -11.72 -11.25
C LEU A 90 11.69 -12.60 -12.51
N HIS A 91 11.52 -13.91 -12.37
CA HIS A 91 11.47 -14.82 -13.51
C HIS A 91 10.32 -14.50 -14.47
N CYS A 92 9.12 -14.25 -13.95
CA CYS A 92 7.99 -13.82 -14.77
C CYS A 92 8.29 -12.51 -15.48
N CYS A 93 8.84 -11.51 -14.77
CA CYS A 93 9.21 -10.23 -15.35
C CYS A 93 10.26 -10.36 -16.46
N GLN A 94 11.27 -11.21 -16.26
CA GLN A 94 12.29 -11.49 -17.26
C GLN A 94 11.67 -12.06 -18.54
N VAL A 95 10.89 -13.15 -18.44
CA VAL A 95 10.30 -13.83 -19.60
C VAL A 95 9.36 -12.88 -20.36
N LEU A 96 8.53 -12.11 -19.65
CA LEU A 96 7.64 -11.12 -20.27
C LEU A 96 8.42 -10.03 -20.99
N LYS A 97 9.48 -9.49 -20.36
CA LYS A 97 10.32 -8.44 -20.94
C LYS A 97 11.05 -8.93 -22.21
N GLU A 98 11.58 -10.14 -22.19
CA GLU A 98 12.22 -10.78 -23.35
C GLU A 98 11.25 -10.95 -24.54
N ASN A 99 9.95 -11.05 -24.25
CA ASN A 99 8.89 -11.13 -25.25
C ASN A 99 8.25 -9.75 -25.56
N GLY A 100 8.87 -8.65 -25.15
CA GLY A 100 8.41 -7.29 -25.47
C GLY A 100 7.20 -6.82 -24.67
N ILE A 101 6.80 -7.55 -23.62
CA ILE A 101 5.73 -7.15 -22.72
C ILE A 101 6.33 -6.39 -21.54
N THR A 102 5.78 -5.21 -21.23
CA THR A 102 6.13 -4.49 -19.99
C THR A 102 5.55 -5.27 -18.81
N PRO A 103 6.36 -5.79 -17.88
CA PRO A 103 5.85 -6.63 -16.81
C PRO A 103 4.92 -5.91 -15.82
N VAL A 104 5.31 -4.73 -15.34
CA VAL A 104 4.65 -4.05 -14.21
C VAL A 104 4.10 -2.68 -14.61
N SER A 105 2.82 -2.43 -14.31
CA SER A 105 2.22 -1.09 -14.42
C SER A 105 2.81 -0.12 -13.39
N ILE A 106 2.96 1.14 -13.78
CA ILE A 106 3.50 2.21 -12.93
C ILE A 106 2.48 3.33 -12.70
N ASN A 107 2.50 3.93 -11.51
CA ASN A 107 1.85 5.20 -11.19
C ASN A 107 2.63 5.95 -10.12
N ARG A 108 2.38 7.25 -9.98
CA ARG A 108 3.10 8.15 -9.07
C ARG A 108 2.92 7.87 -7.57
N TRP A 109 2.00 7.00 -7.15
CA TRP A 109 1.66 6.82 -5.73
C TRP A 109 2.15 5.49 -5.18
N TYR A 110 1.39 4.42 -5.41
CA TYR A 110 1.55 3.17 -4.68
C TYR A 110 2.26 2.09 -5.49
N ALA A 111 2.34 2.22 -6.82
CA ALA A 111 2.86 1.14 -7.68
C ALA A 111 4.29 0.74 -7.31
N MET A 112 5.15 1.74 -7.11
CA MET A 112 6.56 1.54 -6.77
C MET A 112 6.77 1.32 -5.28
N THR A 113 6.12 2.14 -4.45
CA THR A 113 6.30 2.16 -3.00
C THR A 113 5.80 0.87 -2.34
N THR A 114 4.69 0.30 -2.82
CA THR A 114 4.14 -0.95 -2.25
C THR A 114 5.09 -2.12 -2.47
N ILE A 115 5.72 -2.23 -3.65
CA ILE A 115 6.67 -3.32 -3.93
C ILE A 115 7.94 -3.17 -3.07
N ALA A 116 8.47 -1.94 -2.95
CA ALA A 116 9.61 -1.66 -2.07
C ALA A 116 9.29 -1.98 -0.60
N MET A 117 8.13 -1.54 -0.10
CA MET A 117 7.68 -1.81 1.26
C MET A 117 7.44 -3.30 1.51
N ALA A 118 6.79 -4.00 0.56
CA ALA A 118 6.56 -5.43 0.67
C ALA A 118 7.88 -6.20 0.81
N ARG A 119 8.90 -5.88 0.01
CA ARG A 119 10.21 -6.53 0.09
C ARG A 119 11.00 -6.15 1.32
N GLY A 120 10.99 -4.87 1.70
CA GLY A 120 11.76 -4.34 2.82
C GLY A 120 11.20 -4.73 4.18
N LEU A 121 9.88 -4.74 4.34
CA LEU A 121 9.21 -5.05 5.61
C LEU A 121 8.88 -6.54 5.76
N TYR A 122 9.07 -7.37 4.73
CA TYR A 122 8.85 -8.82 4.81
C TYR A 122 9.53 -9.47 6.02
N PRO A 123 10.79 -9.16 6.39
CA PRO A 123 11.42 -9.74 7.58
C PRO A 123 10.70 -9.36 8.88
N VAL A 124 10.13 -8.16 8.98
CA VAL A 124 9.39 -7.71 10.17
C VAL A 124 8.14 -8.56 10.38
N TYR A 125 7.42 -8.86 9.30
CA TYR A 125 6.19 -9.66 9.35
C TYR A 125 6.43 -11.15 9.59
N GLN A 126 7.65 -11.64 9.32
CA GLN A 126 8.02 -13.04 9.53
C GLN A 126 8.77 -13.27 10.85
N ALA A 127 9.09 -12.21 11.59
CA ALA A 127 9.81 -12.31 12.85
C ALA A 127 8.90 -12.80 13.98
N GLU A 128 9.44 -13.59 14.90
CA GLU A 128 8.69 -14.00 16.11
C GLU A 128 8.45 -12.83 17.07
N ASN A 129 9.31 -11.81 17.03
CA ASN A 129 9.26 -10.62 17.88
C ASN A 129 8.77 -9.36 17.13
N THR A 130 7.81 -9.51 16.21
CA THR A 130 7.25 -8.39 15.42
C THR A 130 6.82 -7.20 16.27
N GLU A 131 6.19 -7.42 17.44
CA GLU A 131 5.73 -6.33 18.31
C GLU A 131 6.87 -5.47 18.85
N GLU A 132 7.99 -6.11 19.25
CA GLU A 132 9.19 -5.41 19.72
C GLU A 132 9.85 -4.60 18.60
N ILE A 133 9.92 -5.19 17.39
CA ILE A 133 10.46 -4.50 16.21
C ILE A 133 9.61 -3.27 15.89
N ILE A 134 8.28 -3.41 15.88
CA ILE A 134 7.35 -2.30 15.63
C ILE A 134 7.50 -1.21 16.71
N ALA A 135 7.60 -1.59 17.99
CA ALA A 135 7.81 -0.64 19.07
C ALA A 135 9.12 0.16 18.88
N GLY A 136 10.23 -0.54 18.58
CA GLY A 136 11.52 0.11 18.34
C GLY A 136 11.56 0.98 17.09
N LEU A 137 10.81 0.62 16.04
CA LEU A 137 10.64 1.48 14.86
C LEU A 137 9.84 2.75 15.19
N ASN A 138 8.81 2.63 16.05
CA ASN A 138 7.95 3.75 16.44
C ASN A 138 8.65 4.73 17.38
N ASP A 139 9.51 4.26 18.29
CA ASP A 139 10.27 5.11 19.21
C ASP A 139 11.64 5.57 18.66
N GLY A 140 12.06 5.00 17.53
CA GLY A 140 13.30 5.35 16.83
C GLY A 140 14.55 4.65 17.34
N SER A 141 14.45 3.71 18.29
CA SER A 141 15.56 2.87 18.73
C SER A 141 16.03 1.89 17.66
N ILE A 142 15.13 1.50 16.75
CA ILE A 142 15.43 0.72 15.55
C ILE A 142 15.29 1.64 14.32
N LYS A 143 16.29 1.62 13.43
CA LYS A 143 16.25 2.46 12.23
C LYS A 143 15.43 1.78 11.15
N ILE A 144 14.50 2.50 10.54
CA ILE A 144 13.73 2.00 9.39
C ILE A 144 14.63 1.61 8.20
N SER A 145 15.82 2.22 8.09
CA SER A 145 16.82 1.89 7.05
C SER A 145 17.30 0.44 7.13
N ASP A 146 17.28 -0.16 8.32
CA ASP A 146 17.75 -1.54 8.53
C ASP A 146 16.85 -2.56 7.83
N TYR A 147 15.61 -2.17 7.50
CA TYR A 147 14.63 -2.98 6.76
C TYR A 147 14.41 -2.47 5.33
N MET A 148 14.24 -1.16 5.17
CA MET A 148 13.82 -0.59 3.88
C MET A 148 14.94 -0.58 2.82
N LEU A 149 16.21 -0.71 3.19
CA LEU A 149 17.33 -0.72 2.23
C LEU A 149 17.16 -1.83 1.17
N GLU A 150 16.80 -3.04 1.59
CA GLU A 150 16.56 -4.16 0.66
C GLU A 150 15.33 -3.93 -0.21
N GLY A 151 14.31 -3.26 0.32
CA GLY A 151 13.14 -2.82 -0.44
C GLY A 151 13.51 -1.86 -1.57
N PHE A 152 14.36 -0.87 -1.28
CA PHE A 152 14.84 0.09 -2.27
C PHE A 152 15.80 -0.53 -3.30
N ARG A 153 16.68 -1.45 -2.87
CA ARG A 153 17.54 -2.22 -3.79
C ARG A 153 16.74 -3.04 -4.77
N PHE A 154 15.72 -3.75 -4.28
CA PHE A 154 14.82 -4.52 -5.12
C PHE A 154 14.06 -3.61 -6.10
N PHE A 155 13.52 -2.49 -5.62
CA PHE A 155 12.89 -1.51 -6.49
C PHE A 155 13.84 -0.99 -7.59
N ASN A 156 15.09 -0.67 -7.24
CA ASN A 156 16.10 -0.24 -8.20
C ASN A 156 16.40 -1.32 -9.25
N GLU A 157 16.48 -2.59 -8.83
CA GLU A 157 16.65 -3.72 -9.75
C GLU A 157 15.51 -3.80 -10.79
N LEU A 158 14.25 -3.57 -10.37
CA LEU A 158 13.12 -3.55 -11.30
C LEU A 158 13.20 -2.41 -12.33
N ILE A 159 13.73 -1.24 -11.92
CA ILE A 159 13.98 -0.12 -12.83
C ILE A 159 15.09 -0.47 -13.81
N GLU A 160 16.25 -0.92 -13.32
CA GLU A 160 17.43 -1.21 -14.13
C GLU A 160 17.16 -2.31 -15.17
N LYS A 161 16.31 -3.28 -14.83
CA LYS A 161 15.85 -4.33 -15.74
C LYS A 161 14.71 -3.90 -16.68
N GLY A 162 14.24 -2.65 -16.58
CA GLY A 162 13.21 -2.08 -17.44
C GLY A 162 11.82 -2.70 -17.24
N TYR A 163 11.53 -3.23 -16.04
CA TYR A 163 10.28 -3.95 -15.76
C TYR A 163 9.06 -3.05 -15.58
N TYR A 164 9.27 -1.75 -15.38
CA TYR A 164 8.23 -0.73 -15.45
C TYR A 164 8.11 -0.07 -16.84
N GLY A 165 8.99 -0.43 -17.78
CA GLY A 165 9.20 0.27 -19.04
C GLY A 165 10.61 0.85 -19.14
N ASP A 166 11.08 1.08 -20.36
CA ASP A 166 12.41 1.62 -20.63
C ASP A 166 12.40 3.15 -20.61
N GLY A 167 13.52 3.74 -20.18
CA GLY A 167 13.76 5.19 -20.29
C GLY A 167 12.88 6.06 -19.38
N LEU A 168 12.25 5.48 -18.36
CA LEU A 168 11.38 6.20 -17.44
C LEU A 168 12.11 7.34 -16.73
N THR A 169 11.54 8.54 -16.78
CA THR A 169 11.98 9.69 -15.99
C THR A 169 11.05 9.94 -14.80
N ALA A 170 11.59 10.58 -13.75
CA ALA A 170 10.77 10.95 -12.60
C ALA A 170 9.64 11.93 -12.96
N GLU A 171 9.88 12.82 -13.92
CA GLU A 171 8.89 13.79 -14.41
C GLU A 171 7.72 13.08 -15.11
N GLU A 172 8.01 12.13 -16.01
CA GLU A 172 6.98 11.32 -16.66
C GLU A 172 6.14 10.56 -15.63
N VAL A 173 6.80 9.88 -14.69
CA VAL A 173 6.11 9.08 -13.67
C VAL A 173 5.23 9.96 -12.80
N ASP A 174 5.65 11.17 -12.42
CA ASP A 174 4.84 12.07 -11.57
C ASP A 174 3.55 12.56 -12.27
N THR A 175 3.47 12.48 -13.60
CA THR A 175 2.23 12.75 -14.33
C THR A 175 1.25 11.56 -14.35
N VAL A 176 1.73 10.35 -14.06
CA VAL A 176 0.92 9.12 -14.14
C VAL A 176 0.05 8.96 -12.90
N LYS A 177 -1.18 9.46 -12.98
CA LYS A 177 -2.19 9.30 -11.92
C LYS A 177 -2.55 7.83 -11.73
N ALA A 178 -2.67 7.42 -10.46
CA ALA A 178 -3.17 6.09 -10.11
C ALA A 178 -4.59 5.84 -10.64
N ASN A 179 -4.88 4.58 -10.99
CA ASN A 179 -6.15 4.13 -11.59
C ASN A 179 -6.49 4.82 -12.93
N THR A 180 -5.47 5.17 -13.72
CA THR A 180 -5.62 5.66 -15.09
C THR A 180 -4.89 4.73 -16.05
N SER A 181 -3.76 5.14 -16.64
CA SER A 181 -3.00 4.33 -17.59
C SER A 181 -2.51 3.01 -17.00
N ASP A 182 -2.20 2.95 -15.70
CA ASP A 182 -1.84 1.72 -14.98
C ASP A 182 -2.95 0.68 -14.99
N TRP A 183 -4.19 1.12 -14.75
CA TRP A 183 -5.40 0.31 -14.83
C TRP A 183 -5.72 -0.10 -16.27
N GLU A 184 -5.64 0.84 -17.20
CA GLU A 184 -5.87 0.62 -18.62
C GLU A 184 -4.91 -0.42 -19.20
N ALA A 185 -3.62 -0.30 -18.89
CA ALA A 185 -2.60 -1.24 -19.32
C ALA A 185 -2.85 -2.64 -18.77
N PHE A 186 -3.18 -2.75 -17.47
CA PHE A 186 -3.46 -4.02 -16.84
C PHE A 186 -4.70 -4.71 -17.44
N ARG A 187 -5.82 -4.00 -17.59
CA ARG A 187 -7.07 -4.59 -18.12
C ARG A 187 -7.02 -4.93 -19.60
N THR A 188 -6.13 -4.29 -20.36
CA THR A 188 -5.91 -4.58 -21.79
C THR A 188 -4.74 -5.53 -22.01
N GLU A 189 -4.26 -6.19 -20.95
CA GLU A 189 -3.18 -7.19 -20.99
C GLU A 189 -1.86 -6.64 -21.55
N LYS A 190 -1.64 -5.33 -21.49
CA LYS A 190 -0.36 -4.70 -21.84
C LYS A 190 0.68 -4.84 -20.73
N THR A 191 0.23 -5.10 -19.50
CA THR A 191 1.06 -5.41 -18.35
C THR A 191 0.52 -6.64 -17.62
N ALA A 192 1.41 -7.40 -16.99
CA ALA A 192 1.05 -8.61 -16.25
C ALA A 192 0.79 -8.36 -14.77
N PHE A 193 1.45 -7.34 -14.21
CA PHE A 193 1.42 -7.03 -12.80
C PHE A 193 1.00 -5.57 -12.59
N ALA A 194 0.14 -5.33 -11.62
CA ALA A 194 -0.20 -3.99 -11.19
C ALA A 194 -0.52 -3.99 -9.70
N VAL A 195 -0.13 -2.94 -8.98
CA VAL A 195 -0.58 -2.76 -7.60
C VAL A 195 -1.92 -2.04 -7.64
N PHE A 196 -2.92 -2.48 -6.88
CA PHE A 196 -4.17 -1.73 -6.69
C PHE A 196 -4.65 -1.81 -5.24
N PRO A 197 -5.46 -0.85 -4.78
CA PRO A 197 -6.16 -0.97 -3.52
C PRO A 197 -7.21 -2.09 -3.56
N SER A 198 -7.49 -2.69 -2.41
CA SER A 198 -8.59 -3.62 -2.18
C SER A 198 -9.91 -2.99 -2.59
N GLY A 199 -10.78 -3.77 -3.23
CA GLY A 199 -12.04 -3.31 -3.82
C GLY A 199 -11.96 -3.14 -5.34
N LYS A 200 -10.75 -3.04 -5.92
CA LYS A 200 -10.58 -2.95 -7.38
C LYS A 200 -11.05 -4.21 -8.11
N GLU A 201 -11.15 -5.34 -7.41
CA GLU A 201 -11.70 -6.60 -7.93
C GLU A 201 -13.15 -6.45 -8.43
N ALA A 202 -13.93 -5.53 -7.85
CA ALA A 202 -15.30 -5.25 -8.29
C ALA A 202 -15.35 -4.67 -9.71
N ASP A 203 -14.36 -3.88 -10.09
CA ASP A 203 -14.24 -3.29 -11.44
C ASP A 203 -13.83 -4.36 -12.48
N ILE A 204 -13.02 -5.34 -12.07
CA ILE A 204 -12.64 -6.49 -12.92
C ILE A 204 -13.87 -7.34 -13.22
N LYS A 205 -14.67 -7.67 -12.20
CA LYS A 205 -15.85 -8.54 -12.35
C LYS A 205 -16.96 -7.92 -13.21
N LYS A 206 -17.15 -6.61 -13.16
CA LYS A 206 -18.18 -5.91 -13.96
C LYS A 206 -17.91 -5.93 -15.47
N ASN A 207 -16.66 -6.12 -15.89
CA ASN A 207 -16.26 -6.11 -17.29
C ASN A 207 -15.93 -7.52 -17.83
N GLY A 208 -16.07 -8.55 -17.00
CA GLY A 208 -15.80 -9.95 -17.34
C GLY A 208 -17.04 -10.80 -17.64
N SER A 209 -18.20 -10.17 -17.86
CA SER A 209 -19.47 -10.81 -18.24
C SER A 209 -19.86 -10.51 -19.67
#